data_AF-A0A3E1DEZ6-F1
#
_entry.id   AF-A0A3E1DEZ6-F1
#
_cell.length_a   1.000
_cell.length_b   1.000
_cell.length_c   1.000
_cell.angle_alpha   90.00
_cell.angle_beta   90.00
_cell.angle_gamma   90.00
#
_symmetry.space_group_name_H-M   'P 1'
#
loop_
_entity.id
_entity.type
_entity.pdbx_description
1 polymer ?
#
loop_
_entity_poly.entity_id
_entity_poly.type
_entity_poly.pdbx_seq_one_letter_code
_entity_poly.pdbx_strand_id
1 'polypeptide(L)'
;MKPKIDAEVNELTEEDSKADQERFKKKWSTVKSLVGSDKRLALVAKNMVAHFEDRVAALDGKAIVVCMSRRICVKLYDEIVKLRPDWHGTDDNAGAVKIVMTGAASDPQEWQQHIGNKARRDLLAKRARDPKDPLKLVIVRDMWLTGFDAPCMHTM
;
A
#
# COMPACT_ATOMS: atom_id res chain seq x y z
N MET A 1 20.25 -5.64 14.41
CA MET A 1 20.97 -5.59 13.11
C MET A 1 20.23 -4.57 12.24
N LYS A 2 20.74 -3.33 12.12
CA LYS A 2 20.05 -2.23 11.42
C LYS A 2 20.00 -2.52 9.91
N PRO A 3 18.86 -2.33 9.20
CA PRO A 3 18.83 -2.53 7.75
C PRO A 3 19.58 -1.37 7.09
N LYS A 4 20.74 -1.67 6.47
CA LYS A 4 21.51 -0.74 5.61
C LYS A 4 20.75 -0.31 4.34
N ILE A 5 19.49 -0.72 4.18
CA ILE A 5 18.73 -0.55 2.95
C ILE A 5 18.17 0.87 2.84
N ASP A 6 17.74 1.48 3.95
CA ASP A 6 17.07 2.80 3.92
C ASP A 6 18.04 3.95 3.59
N ALA A 7 19.34 3.79 3.87
CA ALA A 7 20.35 4.82 3.60
C ALA A 7 20.82 4.88 2.13
N GLU A 8 20.74 3.77 1.39
CA GLU A 8 21.11 3.73 -0.04
C GLU A 8 19.95 4.21 -0.96
N VAL A 9 18.78 4.52 -0.40
CA VAL A 9 17.56 4.84 -1.17
C VAL A 9 17.48 6.33 -1.57
N ASN A 10 18.34 7.20 -1.03
CA ASN A 10 18.24 8.65 -1.22
C ASN A 10 19.20 9.28 -2.25
N GLU A 11 19.95 8.50 -3.03
CA GLU A 11 20.96 9.05 -3.95
C GLU A 11 20.82 8.44 -5.35
N LEU A 12 19.85 8.92 -6.12
CA LEU A 12 19.93 8.88 -7.58
C LEU A 12 19.46 10.22 -8.13
N THR A 13 20.37 10.98 -8.73
CA THR A 13 20.07 12.21 -9.47
C THR A 13 20.20 11.94 -10.96
N GLU A 14 19.67 12.83 -11.81
CA GLU A 14 19.78 12.69 -13.28
C GLU A 14 21.23 12.74 -13.80
N GLU A 15 22.21 13.00 -12.92
CA GLU A 15 23.65 13.08 -13.21
C GLU A 15 24.39 11.73 -13.11
N ASP A 16 23.73 10.67 -12.63
CA ASP A 16 24.37 9.37 -12.44
C ASP A 16 24.65 8.63 -13.76
N SER A 17 25.77 7.90 -13.79
CA SER A 17 26.22 7.19 -14.98
C SER A 17 25.23 6.10 -15.42
N LYS A 18 25.18 5.80 -16.72
CA LYS A 18 24.31 4.72 -17.27
C LYS A 18 24.55 3.37 -16.58
N ALA A 19 25.78 3.10 -16.15
CA ALA A 19 26.14 1.87 -15.45
C ALA A 19 25.55 1.80 -14.04
N ASP A 20 25.47 2.92 -13.33
CA ASP A 20 24.89 3.00 -11.99
C ASP A 20 23.37 2.86 -12.04
N GLN A 21 22.71 3.49 -13.03
CA GLN A 21 21.28 3.29 -13.28
C GLN A 21 20.94 1.83 -13.59
N GLU A 22 21.79 1.13 -14.37
CA GLU A 22 21.57 -0.27 -14.76
C GLU A 22 21.81 -1.23 -13.59
N ARG A 23 22.84 -0.97 -12.77
CA ARG A 23 23.08 -1.69 -11.51
C ARG A 23 21.95 -1.49 -10.52
N PHE A 24 21.42 -0.28 -10.40
CA PHE A 24 20.26 0.03 -9.56
C PHE A 24 19.02 -0.71 -10.03
N LYS A 25 18.69 -0.67 -11.34
CA LYS A 25 17.57 -1.44 -11.92
C LYS A 25 17.67 -2.94 -11.61
N LYS A 26 18.86 -3.52 -11.68
CA LYS A 26 19.11 -4.95 -11.40
C LYS A 26 19.02 -5.30 -9.91
N LYS A 27 19.54 -4.45 -9.02
CA LYS A 27 19.33 -4.59 -7.57
C LYS A 27 17.84 -4.47 -7.24
N TRP A 28 17.14 -3.53 -7.88
CA TRP A 28 15.72 -3.26 -7.63
C TRP A 28 14.80 -4.37 -8.13
N SER A 29 15.11 -5.00 -9.27
CA SER A 29 14.39 -6.19 -9.72
C SER A 29 14.55 -7.37 -8.75
N THR A 30 15.73 -7.52 -8.17
CA THR A 30 16.04 -8.56 -7.16
C THR A 30 15.32 -8.29 -5.84
N VAL A 31 15.29 -7.04 -5.36
CA VAL A 31 14.52 -6.66 -4.16
C VAL A 31 13.02 -6.87 -4.40
N LYS A 32 12.50 -6.47 -5.57
CA LYS A 32 11.09 -6.68 -5.91
C LYS A 32 10.70 -8.16 -5.97
N SER A 33 11.57 -9.05 -6.44
CA SER A 33 11.28 -10.49 -6.50
C SER A 33 11.28 -11.11 -5.10
N LEU A 34 12.20 -10.70 -4.23
CA LEU A 34 12.29 -11.20 -2.85
C LEU A 34 11.14 -10.68 -1.97
N VAL A 35 10.85 -9.39 -2.04
CA VAL A 35 9.79 -8.74 -1.26
C VAL A 35 8.39 -9.17 -1.74
N GLY A 36 8.23 -9.40 -3.05
CA GLY A 36 6.96 -9.80 -3.66
C GLY A 36 6.74 -11.31 -3.79
N SER A 37 7.54 -12.15 -3.12
CA SER A 37 7.27 -13.60 -3.07
C SER A 37 6.01 -13.87 -2.25
N ASP A 38 5.16 -14.79 -2.73
CA ASP A 38 3.83 -15.00 -2.15
C ASP A 38 3.89 -15.40 -0.67
N LYS A 39 4.89 -16.22 -0.30
CA LYS A 39 5.14 -16.60 1.10
C LYS A 39 5.49 -15.41 2.00
N ARG A 40 6.32 -14.47 1.51
CA ARG A 40 6.70 -13.27 2.26
C ARG A 40 5.49 -12.36 2.45
N LEU A 41 4.71 -12.14 1.39
CA LEU A 41 3.53 -11.27 1.44
C LEU A 41 2.46 -11.81 2.37
N ALA A 42 2.19 -13.12 2.35
CA ALA A 42 1.26 -13.75 3.29
C ALA A 42 1.70 -13.55 4.75
N LEU A 43 3.00 -13.70 5.05
CA LEU A 43 3.53 -13.47 6.40
C LEU A 43 3.42 -12.00 6.82
N VAL A 44 3.73 -11.06 5.91
CA VAL A 44 3.59 -9.62 6.17
C VAL A 44 2.13 -9.26 6.41
N ALA A 45 1.22 -9.75 5.57
CA ALA A 45 -0.22 -9.53 5.73
C ALA A 45 -0.72 -10.03 7.08
N LYS A 46 -0.34 -11.26 7.47
CA LYS A 46 -0.71 -11.85 8.75
C LYS A 46 -0.26 -11.00 9.94
N ASN A 47 1.02 -10.61 9.97
CA ASN A 47 1.55 -9.79 11.05
C ASN A 47 0.89 -8.41 11.08
N MET A 48 0.69 -7.79 9.91
CA MET A 48 0.08 -6.47 9.80
C MET A 48 -1.37 -6.44 10.28
N VAL A 49 -2.19 -7.43 9.88
CA VAL A 49 -3.57 -7.56 10.34
C VAL A 49 -3.61 -7.73 11.85
N ALA A 50 -2.84 -8.66 12.40
CA ALA A 50 -2.79 -8.89 13.84
C ALA A 50 -2.38 -7.62 14.62
N HIS A 51 -1.30 -6.96 14.20
CA HIS A 51 -0.86 -5.73 14.84
C HIS A 51 -1.87 -4.60 14.71
N PHE A 52 -2.55 -4.48 13.58
CA PHE A 52 -3.55 -3.43 13.39
C PHE A 52 -4.77 -3.65 14.30
N GLU A 53 -5.25 -4.88 14.41
CA GLU A 53 -6.36 -5.22 15.31
C GLU A 53 -6.02 -4.97 16.77
N ASP A 54 -4.83 -5.39 17.22
CA ASP A 54 -4.35 -5.13 18.59
C ASP A 54 -4.32 -3.63 18.89
N ARG A 55 -3.89 -2.81 17.91
CA ARG A 55 -3.86 -1.35 18.06
C ARG A 55 -5.26 -0.75 18.12
N VAL A 56 -6.16 -1.15 17.23
CA VAL A 56 -7.53 -0.63 17.17
C VAL A 56 -8.35 -1.03 18.40
N ALA A 57 -8.06 -2.19 19.01
CA ALA A 57 -8.65 -2.59 20.28
C ALA A 57 -8.29 -1.64 21.44
N ALA A 58 -7.11 -1.02 21.40
CA ALA A 58 -6.65 -0.08 22.42
C ALA A 58 -6.96 1.39 22.08
N LEU A 59 -6.89 1.76 20.80
CA LEU A 59 -7.11 3.12 20.30
C LEU A 59 -7.73 3.07 18.91
N ASP A 60 -8.99 3.51 18.80
CA ASP A 60 -9.65 3.59 17.49
C ASP A 60 -8.86 4.51 16.55
N GLY A 61 -8.76 4.08 15.31
CA GLY A 61 -8.12 4.84 14.25
C GLY A 61 -7.89 4.00 13.02
N LYS A 62 -7.09 4.56 12.11
CA LYS A 62 -6.90 4.07 10.76
C LYS A 62 -5.42 3.87 10.47
N ALA A 63 -5.16 3.04 9.49
CA ALA A 63 -3.83 2.74 9.02
C ALA A 63 -3.69 2.98 7.52
N ILE A 64 -2.48 3.34 7.13
CA ILE A 64 -2.04 3.38 5.74
C ILE A 64 -0.89 2.41 5.57
N VAL A 65 -0.78 1.80 4.39
CA VAL A 65 0.32 0.87 4.08
C VAL A 65 0.92 1.29 2.76
N VAL A 66 2.20 1.66 2.79
CA VAL A 66 2.92 2.08 1.60
C VAL A 66 3.61 0.87 0.95
N CYS A 67 3.31 0.62 -0.33
CA CYS A 67 3.83 -0.50 -1.08
C CYS A 67 4.73 -0.04 -2.24
N MET A 68 5.77 -0.82 -2.55
CA MET A 68 6.75 -0.47 -3.59
C MET A 68 6.23 -0.57 -5.04
N SER A 69 5.13 -1.30 -5.28
CA SER A 69 4.58 -1.48 -6.62
C SER A 69 3.10 -1.84 -6.59
N ARG A 70 2.38 -1.55 -7.69
CA ARG A 70 0.95 -1.88 -7.84
C ARG A 70 0.65 -3.36 -7.65
N ARG A 71 1.51 -4.22 -8.21
CA ARG A 71 1.42 -5.67 -8.03
C ARG A 71 1.47 -6.07 -6.55
N ILE A 72 2.36 -5.44 -5.78
CA ILE A 72 2.47 -5.70 -4.34
C ILE A 72 1.22 -5.19 -3.61
N CYS A 73 0.69 -4.02 -3.97
CA CYS A 73 -0.56 -3.51 -3.39
C CYS A 73 -1.71 -4.51 -3.55
N VAL A 74 -1.92 -5.00 -4.78
CA VAL A 74 -3.02 -5.92 -5.09
C VAL A 74 -2.81 -7.25 -4.39
N LYS A 75 -1.62 -7.85 -4.47
CA LYS A 75 -1.35 -9.11 -3.75
C LYS A 75 -1.50 -8.97 -2.24
N LEU A 76 -1.05 -7.86 -1.66
CA LEU A 76 -1.20 -7.61 -0.23
C LEU A 76 -2.68 -7.47 0.15
N TYR A 77 -3.47 -6.77 -0.66
CA TYR A 77 -4.91 -6.68 -0.49
C TYR A 77 -5.56 -8.05 -0.51
N ASP A 78 -5.23 -8.90 -1.49
CA ASP A 78 -5.78 -10.25 -1.61
C ASP A 78 -5.44 -11.11 -0.38
N GLU A 79 -4.19 -11.04 0.11
CA GLU A 79 -3.79 -11.76 1.33
C GLU A 79 -4.52 -11.24 2.58
N ILE A 80 -4.76 -9.94 2.70
CA ILE A 80 -5.56 -9.38 3.81
C ILE A 80 -7.01 -9.87 3.72
N VAL A 81 -7.62 -9.83 2.54
CA VAL A 81 -9.01 -10.28 2.33
C VAL A 81 -9.15 -11.77 2.60
N LYS A 82 -8.15 -12.60 2.30
CA LYS A 82 -8.16 -14.02 2.70
C LYS A 82 -8.20 -14.20 4.22
N LEU A 83 -7.51 -13.32 4.97
CA LEU A 83 -7.48 -13.36 6.44
C LEU A 83 -8.72 -12.71 7.08
N ARG A 84 -9.28 -11.69 6.44
CA ARG A 84 -10.46 -10.91 6.87
C ARG A 84 -11.41 -10.68 5.69
N PRO A 85 -12.22 -11.69 5.32
CA PRO A 85 -13.13 -11.58 4.18
C PRO A 85 -14.17 -10.47 4.35
N ASP A 86 -14.56 -10.19 5.59
CA ASP A 86 -15.50 -9.13 5.99
C ASP A 86 -14.97 -7.71 5.75
N TRP A 87 -13.64 -7.53 5.61
CA TRP A 87 -13.06 -6.22 5.30
C TRP A 87 -13.18 -5.87 3.82
N HIS A 88 -13.45 -6.86 2.96
CA HIS A 88 -13.68 -6.63 1.55
C HIS A 88 -14.99 -5.88 1.31
N GLY A 89 -15.00 -5.06 0.26
CA GLY A 89 -16.19 -4.45 -0.28
C GLY A 89 -15.93 -4.05 -1.71
N THR A 90 -16.84 -4.40 -2.61
CA THR A 90 -16.74 -4.04 -4.03
C THR A 90 -17.08 -2.57 -4.25
N ASP A 91 -18.09 -2.05 -3.57
CA ASP A 91 -18.47 -0.63 -3.60
C ASP A 91 -17.42 0.24 -2.87
N ASP A 92 -17.02 1.35 -3.48
CA ASP A 92 -16.09 2.33 -2.90
C ASP A 92 -16.65 3.08 -1.68
N ASN A 93 -17.93 2.96 -1.37
CA ASN A 93 -18.55 3.44 -0.13
C ASN A 93 -18.55 2.37 0.98
N ALA A 94 -18.19 1.13 0.66
CA ALA A 94 -18.17 0.01 1.59
C ALA A 94 -16.75 -0.55 1.79
N GLY A 95 -16.64 -1.55 2.66
CA GLY A 95 -15.40 -2.25 2.98
C GLY A 95 -14.50 -1.48 3.94
N ALA A 96 -13.69 -2.24 4.68
CA ALA A 96 -12.74 -1.74 5.66
C ALA A 96 -11.31 -1.63 5.11
N VAL A 97 -11.03 -2.23 3.95
CA VAL A 97 -9.73 -2.12 3.26
C VAL A 97 -9.91 -1.68 1.81
N LYS A 98 -9.09 -0.72 1.35
CA LYS A 98 -9.07 -0.23 -0.04
C LYS A 98 -7.65 0.05 -0.54
N ILE A 99 -7.46 -0.04 -1.85
CA ILE A 99 -6.25 0.39 -2.54
C ILE A 99 -6.46 1.75 -3.20
N VAL A 100 -5.48 2.65 -3.03
CA VAL A 100 -5.38 3.93 -3.74
C VAL A 100 -4.05 3.98 -4.49
N MET A 101 -4.11 3.89 -5.82
CA MET A 101 -2.94 3.99 -6.70
C MET A 101 -3.34 4.54 -8.07
N THR A 102 -2.36 5.01 -8.85
CA THR A 102 -2.58 5.30 -10.28
C THR A 102 -2.50 4.05 -11.15
N GLY A 103 -3.22 4.04 -12.27
CA GLY A 103 -3.13 2.98 -13.27
C GLY A 103 -2.18 3.30 -14.42
N ALA A 104 -1.84 2.29 -15.21
CA ALA A 104 -1.24 2.40 -16.52
C ALA A 104 -2.00 1.54 -17.53
N ALA A 105 -1.87 1.86 -18.82
CA ALA A 105 -2.51 1.12 -19.90
C ALA A 105 -2.10 -0.36 -19.97
N SER A 106 -0.93 -0.72 -19.42
CA SER A 106 -0.42 -2.09 -19.35
C SER A 106 -0.89 -2.87 -18.11
N ASP A 107 -1.66 -2.27 -17.22
CA ASP A 107 -2.12 -2.98 -16.02
C ASP A 107 -3.20 -4.02 -16.37
N PRO A 108 -3.20 -5.17 -15.69
CA PRO A 108 -4.24 -6.19 -15.86
C PRO A 108 -5.65 -5.65 -15.60
N GLN A 109 -6.66 -6.21 -16.28
CA GLN A 109 -8.04 -5.76 -16.17
C GLN A 109 -8.59 -5.94 -14.75
N GLU A 110 -8.17 -6.98 -14.03
CA GLU A 110 -8.58 -7.24 -12.66
C GLU A 110 -8.18 -6.13 -11.67
N TRP A 111 -7.17 -5.30 -12.00
CA TRP A 111 -6.77 -4.18 -11.15
C TRP A 111 -7.65 -2.95 -11.33
N GLN A 112 -8.49 -2.89 -12.37
CA GLN A 112 -9.35 -1.74 -12.64
C GLN A 112 -10.35 -1.45 -11.52
N GLN A 113 -10.72 -2.45 -10.70
CA GLN A 113 -11.53 -2.20 -9.50
C GLN A 113 -10.81 -1.34 -8.44
N HIS A 114 -9.47 -1.37 -8.44
CA HIS A 114 -8.62 -0.61 -7.53
C HIS A 114 -8.10 0.68 -8.15
N ILE A 115 -8.12 0.75 -9.48
CA ILE A 115 -7.66 1.88 -10.28
C ILE A 115 -8.91 2.67 -10.67
N GLY A 116 -9.08 3.86 -10.13
CA GLY A 116 -10.21 4.72 -10.50
C GLY A 116 -9.80 6.11 -10.93
N ASN A 117 -10.82 6.89 -11.27
CA ASN A 117 -10.68 8.28 -11.65
C ASN A 117 -10.39 9.17 -10.41
N LYS A 118 -10.25 10.48 -10.65
CA LYS A 118 -10.01 11.45 -9.57
C LYS A 118 -11.13 11.43 -8.51
N ALA A 119 -12.39 11.32 -8.92
CA ALA A 119 -13.52 11.30 -8.00
C ALA A 119 -13.46 10.13 -7.01
N ARG A 120 -13.07 8.93 -7.47
CA ARG A 120 -12.85 7.78 -6.58
C ARG A 120 -11.76 8.06 -5.54
N ARG A 121 -10.63 8.64 -5.96
CA ARG A 121 -9.52 8.96 -5.05
C ARG A 121 -9.94 10.00 -4.01
N ASP A 122 -10.70 11.01 -4.43
CA ASP A 122 -11.22 12.04 -3.54
C ASP A 122 -12.23 11.44 -2.53
N LEU A 123 -13.10 10.53 -2.97
CA LEU A 123 -14.00 9.78 -2.10
C LEU A 123 -13.22 8.98 -1.04
N LEU A 124 -12.25 8.16 -1.47
CA LEU A 124 -11.46 7.36 -0.55
C LEU A 124 -10.64 8.24 0.41
N ALA A 125 -10.14 9.39 -0.04
CA ALA A 125 -9.48 10.36 0.84
C ALA A 125 -10.43 10.92 1.89
N LYS A 126 -11.69 11.22 1.52
CA LYS A 126 -12.73 11.66 2.47
C LYS A 126 -13.02 10.58 3.50
N ARG A 127 -13.26 9.34 3.05
CA ARG A 127 -13.50 8.17 3.92
C ARG A 127 -12.32 7.92 4.87
N ALA A 128 -11.09 8.03 4.36
CA ALA A 128 -9.87 7.83 5.16
C ALA A 128 -9.64 8.92 6.22
N ARG A 129 -10.21 10.12 6.06
CA ARG A 129 -10.13 11.20 7.06
C ARG A 129 -11.23 11.13 8.12
N ASP A 130 -12.36 10.51 7.82
CA ASP A 130 -13.49 10.43 8.75
C ASP A 130 -13.30 9.26 9.73
N PRO A 131 -13.04 9.50 11.03
CA PRO A 131 -12.83 8.43 12.01
C PRO A 131 -14.03 7.46 12.13
N LYS A 132 -15.24 7.93 11.82
CA LYS A 132 -16.48 7.13 11.92
C LYS A 132 -16.74 6.27 10.68
N ASP A 133 -16.05 6.52 9.57
CA ASP A 133 -16.21 5.72 8.37
C ASP A 133 -15.60 4.31 8.56
N PRO A 134 -16.26 3.24 8.08
CA PRO A 134 -15.80 1.86 8.21
C PRO A 134 -14.48 1.56 7.48
N LEU A 135 -13.98 2.42 6.59
CA LEU A 135 -12.66 2.28 5.99
C LEU A 135 -11.59 2.42 7.06
N LYS A 136 -10.89 1.34 7.39
CA LYS A 136 -9.88 1.32 8.46
C LYS A 136 -8.45 1.21 7.94
N LEU A 137 -8.24 0.57 6.79
CA LEU A 137 -6.92 0.34 6.20
C LEU A 137 -6.86 0.81 4.74
N VAL A 138 -5.85 1.62 4.39
CA VAL A 138 -5.63 2.05 3.00
C VAL A 138 -4.25 1.62 2.52
N ILE A 139 -4.19 0.87 1.42
CA ILE A 139 -2.94 0.51 0.77
C ILE A 139 -2.65 1.52 -0.33
N VAL A 140 -1.47 2.14 -0.31
CA VAL A 140 -1.05 3.13 -1.29
C VAL A 140 0.26 2.74 -1.98
N ARG A 141 0.50 3.32 -3.17
CA ARG A 141 1.77 3.19 -3.89
C ARG A 141 2.44 4.55 -4.11
N ASP A 142 1.78 5.44 -4.84
CA ASP A 142 2.32 6.71 -5.35
C ASP A 142 1.51 7.92 -4.89
N MET A 143 0.45 7.67 -4.15
CA MET A 143 -0.48 8.68 -3.65
C MET A 143 -0.33 8.76 -2.13
N TRP A 144 -0.60 9.94 -1.59
CA TRP A 144 -0.66 10.21 -0.15
C TRP A 144 0.68 10.03 0.59
N LEU A 145 1.79 9.99 -0.14
CA LEU A 145 3.14 10.03 0.42
C LEU A 145 3.52 11.43 0.92
N THR A 146 2.90 12.46 0.35
CA THR A 146 3.06 13.86 0.74
C THR A 146 1.69 14.55 0.72
N GLY A 147 1.47 15.49 1.64
CA GLY A 147 0.29 16.36 1.67
C GLY A 147 -1.04 15.68 2.03
N PHE A 148 -1.07 14.37 2.31
CA PHE A 148 -2.23 13.72 2.89
C PHE A 148 -2.20 13.87 4.41
N ASP A 149 -3.16 14.63 4.94
CA ASP A 149 -3.36 14.80 6.37
C ASP A 149 -4.68 14.16 6.80
N ALA A 150 -4.61 13.32 7.84
CA ALA A 150 -5.72 12.59 8.45
C ALA A 150 -5.38 12.31 9.92
N PRO A 151 -5.87 13.11 10.88
CA PRO A 151 -5.54 12.95 12.31
C PRO A 151 -5.90 11.57 12.89
N CYS A 152 -6.90 10.90 12.31
CA CYS A 152 -7.32 9.56 12.72
C CYS A 152 -6.42 8.44 12.16
N MET A 153 -5.47 8.75 11.28
CA MET A 153 -4.55 7.80 10.67
C MET A 153 -3.22 7.79 11.42
N HIS A 154 -3.12 6.93 12.44
CA HIS A 154 -2.00 6.92 13.39
C HIS A 154 -0.99 5.79 13.15
N THR A 155 -1.24 4.93 12.17
CA THR A 155 -0.38 3.77 11.85
C THR A 155 0.01 3.80 10.37
N MET A 156 1.30 3.63 10.07
CA MET A 156 1.88 3.56 8.72
C MET A 156 2.84 2.37 8.60
#